data_AF-A0A437S9R0-F1
#
_entry.id   AF-A0A437S9R0-F1
#
_cell.length_a   1.000
_cell.length_b   1.000
_cell.length_c   1.000
_cell.angle_alpha   90.00
_cell.angle_beta   90.00
_cell.angle_gamma   90.00
#
_symmetry.space_group_name_H-M   'P 1'
#
loop_
_entity.id
_entity.type
_entity.pdbx_description
1 polymer ?
#
loop_
_entity_poly.entity_id
_entity_poly.type
_entity_poly.pdbx_seq_one_letter_code
_entity_poly.pdbx_strand_id
1 'polypeptide(L)'
;MLILGIWFRLILGRKKNLKNNIFDVVENVLKSKGKYISEDGGLLKAKVYSDIMTMDNDLISMLLNDEDIKKTFFVNVNGTFVFDKQKFAWLIDSKEFLPDSYTSYTNKIGLTSNGEFLSAKNDVVLDFPYKDCVLEGGQDKEDQKRSEIMYNEIIAADEIRNMLAPKIFTNARRYSAKAEKDLSGTDTLKICEEDNIEFKEEDNLIIKGNNLIALASLLKRYEGKVKCIYIEMIIPKLIQFNDCKRAVA
;
A
#
# COMPACT_ATOMS: atom_id res chain seq x y z
N MET A 1 17.40 31.12 56.77
CA MET A 1 17.14 29.67 56.74
C MET A 1 16.78 29.31 55.29
N LEU A 2 17.79 29.01 54.47
CA LEU A 2 17.67 28.69 53.04
C LEU A 2 17.96 27.19 52.90
N ILE A 3 16.95 26.40 52.53
CA ILE A 3 17.11 24.97 52.30
C ILE A 3 17.39 24.78 50.80
N LEU A 4 18.64 24.42 50.48
CA LEU A 4 19.03 23.90 49.16
C LEU A 4 18.46 22.48 49.00
N GLY A 5 17.54 22.29 48.06
CA GLY A 5 17.12 20.97 47.59
C GLY A 5 17.99 20.51 46.43
N ILE A 6 19.02 19.71 46.71
CA ILE A 6 19.83 19.02 45.69
C ILE A 6 19.09 17.74 45.29
N TRP A 7 18.59 17.70 44.06
CA TRP A 7 18.03 16.49 43.44
C TRP A 7 19.18 15.65 42.85
N PHE A 8 19.56 14.56 43.53
CA PHE A 8 20.53 13.60 43.01
C PHE A 8 19.82 12.65 42.03
N ARG A 9 19.97 12.89 40.72
CA ARG A 9 19.49 11.98 39.68
C ARG A 9 20.49 10.83 39.54
N LEU A 10 20.19 9.70 40.16
CA LEU A 10 20.93 8.46 40.00
C LEU A 10 20.78 7.97 38.54
N ILE A 11 21.80 8.20 37.70
CA ILE A 11 21.89 7.55 36.39
C ILE A 11 22.45 6.15 36.65
N LEU A 12 21.57 5.14 36.71
CA LEU A 12 22.00 3.74 36.64
C LEU A 12 22.55 3.48 35.23
N GLY A 13 23.85 3.68 35.06
CA GLY A 13 24.59 3.18 33.92
C GLY A 13 24.62 1.65 33.96
N ARG A 14 23.88 1.02 33.05
CA ARG A 14 23.96 -0.43 32.81
C ARG A 14 25.38 -0.76 32.34
N LYS A 15 26.19 -1.44 33.17
CA LYS A 15 27.40 -2.15 32.69
C LYS A 15 26.93 -3.22 31.70
N LYS A 16 27.06 -2.97 30.39
CA LYS A 16 27.02 -4.03 29.38
C LYS A 16 28.22 -4.94 29.66
N ASN A 17 27.97 -6.14 30.18
CA ASN A 17 28.94 -7.23 30.08
C ASN A 17 29.03 -7.60 28.60
N LEU A 18 30.06 -7.12 27.90
CA LEU A 18 30.32 -7.46 26.50
C LEU A 18 30.82 -8.91 26.43
N LYS A 19 29.97 -9.82 25.94
CA LYS A 19 30.50 -10.76 24.95
C LYS A 19 30.66 -9.92 23.68
N ASN A 20 31.89 -9.67 23.24
CA ASN A 20 32.14 -8.95 21.99
C ASN A 20 31.39 -9.69 20.88
N ASN A 21 30.57 -8.96 20.14
CA ASN A 21 29.90 -9.54 18.98
C ASN A 21 30.99 -9.89 17.95
N ILE A 22 30.78 -10.92 17.12
CA ILE A 22 31.78 -11.32 16.11
C ILE A 22 32.17 -10.13 15.19
N PHE A 23 31.25 -9.19 15.01
CA PHE A 23 31.48 -7.92 14.33
C PHE A 23 32.53 -7.04 15.02
N ASP A 24 32.44 -6.85 16.33
CA ASP A 24 33.40 -6.05 17.08
C ASP A 24 34.80 -6.68 16.99
N VAL A 25 34.88 -8.01 17.02
CA VAL A 25 36.14 -8.75 16.87
C VAL A 25 36.72 -8.52 15.48
N VAL A 26 35.92 -8.72 14.42
CA VAL A 26 36.36 -8.51 13.03
C VAL A 26 36.76 -7.07 12.77
N GLU A 27 35.99 -6.09 13.26
CA GLU A 27 36.30 -4.66 13.08
C GLU A 27 37.62 -4.29 13.76
N ASN A 28 37.86 -4.75 14.98
CA ASN A 28 39.11 -4.52 15.69
C ASN A 28 40.31 -5.17 14.98
N VAL A 29 40.15 -6.40 14.48
CA VAL A 29 41.19 -7.11 13.72
C VAL A 29 41.50 -6.37 12.42
N LEU A 30 40.50 -5.89 11.69
CA LEU A 30 40.73 -5.13 10.45
C LEU A 30 41.34 -3.74 10.72
N LYS A 31 40.91 -3.03 11.77
CA LYS A 31 41.49 -1.75 12.20
C LYS A 31 42.93 -1.85 12.71
N SER A 32 43.43 -3.06 13.00
CA SER A 32 44.85 -3.25 13.32
C SER A 32 45.78 -2.92 12.14
N LYS A 33 45.27 -2.96 10.90
CA LYS A 33 46.02 -2.58 9.69
C LYS A 33 45.55 -1.23 9.15
N GLY A 34 46.47 -0.27 9.08
CA GLY A 34 46.21 1.07 8.55
C GLY A 34 45.63 1.10 7.13
N LYS A 35 45.90 0.09 6.30
CA LYS A 35 45.35 -0.01 4.92
C LYS A 35 43.82 -0.14 4.87
N TYR A 36 43.16 -0.45 6.00
CA TYR A 36 41.71 -0.59 6.09
C TYR A 36 41.04 0.55 6.86
N ILE A 37 41.79 1.58 7.24
CA ILE A 37 41.28 2.73 8.01
C ILE A 37 41.11 3.91 7.05
N SER A 38 39.94 4.56 7.12
CA SER A 38 39.63 5.81 6.41
C SER A 38 40.15 7.02 7.18
N GLU A 39 40.19 8.19 6.53
CA GLU A 39 40.64 9.45 7.16
C GLU A 39 39.81 9.80 8.41
N ASP A 40 38.53 9.39 8.44
CA ASP A 40 37.60 9.62 9.56
C ASP A 40 37.66 8.52 10.64
N GLY A 41 38.58 7.56 10.55
CA GLY A 41 38.73 6.44 11.49
C GLY A 41 37.74 5.28 11.31
N GLY A 42 36.87 5.36 10.30
CA GLY A 42 35.99 4.26 9.86
C GLY A 42 36.71 3.23 8.99
N LEU A 43 36.05 2.10 8.69
CA LEU A 43 36.63 1.04 7.87
C LEU A 43 36.46 1.29 6.36
N LEU A 44 37.53 1.13 5.57
CA LEU A 44 37.50 1.16 4.11
C LEU A 44 36.92 -0.13 3.51
N LYS A 45 35.58 -0.27 3.55
CA LYS A 45 34.87 -1.47 3.08
C LYS A 45 35.21 -1.88 1.64
N ALA A 46 35.31 -0.92 0.72
CA ALA A 46 35.68 -1.21 -0.67
C ALA A 46 37.05 -1.89 -0.78
N LYS A 47 38.01 -1.47 0.06
CA LYS A 47 39.35 -2.06 0.09
C LYS A 47 39.33 -3.45 0.73
N VAL A 48 38.59 -3.62 1.82
CA VAL A 48 38.40 -4.93 2.46
C VAL A 48 37.72 -5.91 1.50
N TYR A 49 36.66 -5.49 0.82
CA TYR A 49 35.96 -6.29 -0.20
C TYR A 49 36.89 -6.68 -1.35
N SER A 50 37.68 -5.74 -1.87
CA SER A 50 38.68 -6.02 -2.91
C SER A 50 39.70 -7.07 -2.45
N ASP A 51 40.20 -6.95 -1.21
CA ASP A 51 41.19 -7.87 -0.65
C ASP A 51 40.59 -9.26 -0.36
N ILE A 52 39.30 -9.34 0.03
CA ILE A 52 38.54 -10.60 0.10
C ILE A 52 38.39 -11.23 -1.29
N MET A 53 38.09 -10.41 -2.30
CA MET A 53 37.85 -10.90 -3.66
C MET A 53 39.10 -11.46 -4.32
N THR A 54 40.24 -10.82 -4.05
CA THR A 54 41.56 -11.21 -4.56
C THR A 54 42.28 -12.25 -3.69
N MET A 55 41.66 -12.69 -2.58
CA MET A 55 42.28 -13.60 -1.60
C MET A 55 43.65 -13.11 -1.12
N ASP A 56 43.71 -11.84 -0.72
CA ASP A 56 44.93 -11.21 -0.20
C ASP A 56 45.52 -12.04 0.96
N ASN A 57 46.76 -12.52 0.79
CA ASN A 57 47.44 -13.38 1.77
C ASN A 57 47.56 -12.70 3.14
N ASP A 58 47.78 -11.39 3.14
CA ASP A 58 47.93 -10.55 4.32
C ASP A 58 46.64 -10.39 5.11
N LEU A 59 45.49 -10.38 4.44
CA LEU A 59 44.17 -10.38 5.06
C LEU A 59 43.85 -11.77 5.62
N ILE A 60 44.00 -12.81 4.81
CA ILE A 60 43.62 -14.18 5.19
C ILE A 60 44.45 -14.65 6.39
N SER A 61 45.77 -14.41 6.37
CA SER A 61 46.66 -14.75 7.50
C SER A 61 46.26 -14.05 8.79
N MET A 62 45.89 -12.76 8.70
CA MET A 62 45.43 -11.98 9.84
C MET A 62 44.11 -12.52 10.41
N LEU A 63 43.14 -12.84 9.55
CA LEU A 63 41.86 -13.43 9.95
C LEU A 63 42.03 -14.85 10.54
N LEU A 64 43.01 -15.61 10.06
CA LEU A 64 43.29 -16.97 10.52
C LEU A 64 43.94 -17.01 11.92
N ASN A 65 44.59 -15.92 12.35
CA ASN A 65 45.25 -15.83 13.65
C ASN A 65 44.28 -15.57 14.82
N ASP A 66 43.07 -15.09 14.54
CA ASP A 66 42.05 -14.87 15.55
C ASP A 66 41.16 -16.12 15.71
N GLU A 67 41.02 -16.64 16.93
CA GLU A 67 40.30 -17.89 17.17
C GLU A 67 38.80 -17.81 16.86
N ASP A 68 38.16 -16.66 17.13
CA ASP A 68 36.72 -16.49 16.96
C ASP A 68 36.36 -16.31 15.49
N ILE A 69 37.16 -15.53 14.76
CA ILE A 69 37.06 -15.39 13.30
C ILE A 69 37.34 -16.74 12.63
N LYS A 70 38.39 -17.45 13.07
CA LYS A 70 38.75 -18.77 12.54
C LYS A 70 37.62 -19.79 12.69
N LYS A 71 36.99 -19.88 13.86
CA LYS A 71 35.84 -20.78 14.09
C LYS A 71 34.62 -20.42 13.23
N THR A 72 34.45 -19.15 12.88
CA THR A 72 33.24 -18.65 12.20
C THR A 72 33.37 -18.68 10.67
N PHE A 73 34.52 -18.31 10.13
CA PHE A 73 34.72 -18.06 8.70
C PHE A 73 35.71 -19.01 8.03
N PHE A 74 36.24 -19.99 8.75
CA PHE A 74 37.09 -21.03 8.17
C PHE A 74 36.50 -22.42 8.42
N VAL A 75 36.57 -23.26 7.39
CA VAL A 75 36.18 -24.66 7.45
C VAL A 75 37.44 -25.50 7.51
N ASN A 76 37.54 -26.37 8.53
CA ASN A 76 38.64 -27.32 8.61
C ASN A 76 38.33 -28.54 7.73
N VAL A 77 39.17 -28.76 6.72
CA VAL A 77 39.14 -29.93 5.85
C VAL A 77 40.46 -30.67 6.01
N ASN A 78 40.44 -31.83 6.67
CA ASN A 78 41.61 -32.68 6.88
C ASN A 78 42.83 -31.94 7.47
N GLY A 79 42.62 -31.03 8.43
CA GLY A 79 43.67 -30.24 9.07
C GLY A 79 44.08 -28.97 8.31
N THR A 80 43.51 -28.72 7.13
CA THR A 80 43.69 -27.48 6.36
C THR A 80 42.50 -26.55 6.56
N PHE A 81 42.75 -25.27 6.86
CA PHE A 81 41.69 -24.27 7.02
C PHE A 81 41.38 -23.61 5.68
N VAL A 82 40.16 -23.78 5.19
CA VAL A 82 39.64 -23.17 3.97
C VAL A 82 38.79 -21.96 4.34
N PHE A 83 39.09 -20.80 3.77
CA PHE A 83 38.37 -19.56 4.06
C PHE A 83 37.02 -19.50 3.31
N ASP A 84 35.93 -19.30 4.04
CA ASP A 84 34.60 -19.12 3.49
C ASP A 84 34.41 -17.66 3.05
N LYS A 85 34.91 -17.39 1.84
CA LYS A 85 34.86 -16.08 1.19
C LYS A 85 33.45 -15.51 1.07
N GLN A 86 32.46 -16.36 0.77
CA GLN A 86 31.08 -15.90 0.57
C GLN A 86 30.47 -15.46 1.90
N LYS A 87 30.65 -16.25 2.95
CA LYS A 87 30.16 -15.93 4.29
C LYS A 87 30.83 -14.68 4.87
N PHE A 88 32.13 -14.51 4.65
CA PHE A 88 32.85 -13.31 5.11
C PHE A 88 32.48 -12.07 4.28
N ALA A 89 32.35 -12.19 2.95
CA ALA A 89 31.87 -11.08 2.11
C ALA A 89 30.46 -10.63 2.54
N TRP A 90 29.56 -11.58 2.80
CA TRP A 90 28.23 -11.29 3.35
C TRP A 90 28.30 -10.53 4.68
N LEU A 91 29.27 -10.86 5.56
CA LEU A 91 29.48 -10.14 6.82
C LEU A 91 29.91 -8.68 6.62
N ILE A 92 30.84 -8.42 5.70
CA ILE A 92 31.33 -7.06 5.42
C ILE A 92 30.26 -6.20 4.75
N ASP A 93 29.43 -6.84 3.90
CA ASP A 93 28.29 -6.21 3.26
C ASP A 93 27.07 -6.12 4.19
N SER A 94 27.09 -6.82 5.33
CA SER A 94 25.99 -6.81 6.29
C SER A 94 25.87 -5.45 6.97
N LYS A 95 24.61 -5.06 7.18
CA LYS A 95 24.24 -3.74 7.71
C LYS A 95 24.69 -3.54 9.17
N GLU A 96 25.06 -4.60 9.91
CA GLU A 96 25.64 -4.50 11.28
C GLU A 96 26.96 -3.72 11.31
N PHE A 97 27.62 -3.55 10.15
CA PHE A 97 28.78 -2.68 9.97
C PHE A 97 28.39 -1.19 9.74
N LEU A 98 27.15 -0.79 10.04
CA LEU A 98 26.60 0.58 10.06
C LEU A 98 25.62 0.73 11.24
N PRO A 99 25.50 1.91 11.88
CA PRO A 99 24.68 2.08 13.08
C PRO A 99 23.18 1.87 12.82
N ASP A 100 22.55 1.13 13.75
CA ASP A 100 21.14 0.89 14.02
C ASP A 100 20.24 0.25 12.93
N SER A 101 20.10 -1.10 12.98
CA SER A 101 18.86 -1.89 12.75
C SER A 101 19.17 -3.38 12.48
N TYR A 102 18.68 -4.28 13.35
CA TYR A 102 18.90 -5.74 13.30
C TYR A 102 17.99 -6.46 12.29
N THR A 103 18.25 -6.27 10.99
CA THR A 103 17.58 -7.06 9.95
C THR A 103 18.50 -7.28 8.76
N SER A 104 18.52 -8.52 8.24
CA SER A 104 19.19 -8.86 6.98
C SER A 104 18.45 -8.34 5.75
N TYR A 105 17.25 -7.78 5.94
CA TYR A 105 16.40 -7.28 4.86
C TYR A 105 16.69 -5.81 4.55
N THR A 106 16.66 -5.46 3.27
CA THR A 106 16.72 -4.07 2.80
C THR A 106 15.57 -3.22 3.38
N ASN A 107 15.74 -1.90 3.48
CA ASN A 107 14.70 -0.95 3.94
C ASN A 107 13.55 -0.76 2.91
N LYS A 108 13.08 -1.84 2.30
CA LYS A 108 11.96 -1.84 1.35
C LYS A 108 11.02 -2.98 1.70
N ILE A 109 9.74 -2.65 1.91
CA ILE A 109 8.69 -3.64 2.15
C ILE A 109 8.29 -4.22 0.79
N GLY A 110 8.19 -5.55 0.69
CA GLY A 110 7.75 -6.21 -0.54
C GLY A 110 7.73 -7.73 -0.44
N LEU A 111 7.15 -8.36 -1.46
CA LEU A 111 7.17 -9.82 -1.63
C LEU A 111 8.52 -10.25 -2.22
N THR A 112 9.12 -11.30 -1.65
CA THR A 112 10.41 -11.84 -2.11
C THR A 112 10.32 -13.33 -2.38
N SER A 113 11.12 -13.81 -3.32
CA SER A 113 11.34 -15.23 -3.59
C SER A 113 12.85 -15.49 -3.59
N ASN A 114 13.33 -16.38 -2.72
CA ASN A 114 14.75 -16.67 -2.52
C ASN A 114 15.61 -15.42 -2.21
N GLY A 115 15.10 -14.49 -1.39
CA GLY A 115 15.85 -13.30 -0.95
C GLY A 115 15.86 -12.12 -1.94
N GLU A 116 15.31 -12.30 -3.15
CA GLU A 116 15.15 -11.24 -4.15
C GLU A 116 13.69 -10.79 -4.26
N PHE A 117 13.46 -9.49 -4.46
CA PHE A 117 12.11 -8.95 -4.64
C PHE A 117 11.46 -9.47 -5.92
N LEU A 118 10.16 -9.78 -5.85
CA LEU A 118 9.37 -10.16 -7.02
C LEU A 118 9.42 -9.08 -8.12
N SER A 119 9.49 -7.80 -7.76
CA SER A 119 9.65 -6.70 -8.72
C SER A 119 10.94 -6.74 -9.55
N ALA A 120 11.96 -7.48 -9.11
CA ALA A 120 13.22 -7.65 -9.83
C ALA A 120 13.25 -8.96 -10.64
N LYS A 121 12.19 -9.78 -10.53
CA LYS A 121 12.08 -11.10 -11.10
C LYS A 121 10.99 -11.13 -12.17
N ASN A 122 11.32 -11.65 -13.35
CA ASN A 122 10.37 -11.80 -14.46
C ASN A 122 9.78 -13.22 -14.54
N ASP A 123 10.25 -14.15 -13.71
CA ASP A 123 9.87 -15.56 -13.70
C ASP A 123 8.68 -15.86 -12.77
N VAL A 124 8.20 -14.87 -12.01
CA VAL A 124 7.08 -15.02 -11.08
C VAL A 124 5.95 -14.08 -11.47
N VAL A 125 4.74 -14.63 -11.63
CA VAL A 125 3.52 -13.85 -11.84
C VAL A 125 2.65 -13.97 -10.60
N LEU A 126 2.16 -12.85 -10.09
CA LEU A 126 1.16 -12.82 -9.03
C LEU A 126 -0.23 -12.89 -9.67
N ASP A 127 -0.90 -14.03 -9.51
CA ASP A 127 -2.25 -14.24 -10.04
C ASP A 127 -3.28 -14.09 -8.92
N PHE A 128 -4.18 -13.11 -9.05
CA PHE A 128 -5.25 -12.90 -8.09
C PHE A 128 -6.51 -13.63 -8.56
N PRO A 129 -7.22 -14.35 -7.66
CA PRO A 129 -8.55 -14.84 -7.97
C PRO A 129 -9.45 -13.69 -8.46
N TYR A 130 -10.22 -13.94 -9.53
CA TYR A 130 -11.16 -12.98 -10.12
C TYR A 130 -10.54 -11.69 -10.68
N LYS A 131 -9.23 -11.67 -10.99
CA LYS A 131 -8.57 -10.50 -11.62
C LYS A 131 -9.15 -10.13 -12.99
N ASP A 132 -9.85 -11.07 -13.61
CA ASP A 132 -10.46 -11.04 -14.92
C ASP A 132 -11.99 -10.98 -14.81
N CYS A 133 -12.50 -10.42 -13.72
CA CYS A 133 -13.93 -10.25 -13.49
C CYS A 133 -14.33 -8.79 -13.31
N VAL A 134 -15.55 -8.47 -13.73
CA VAL A 134 -16.23 -7.20 -13.50
C VAL A 134 -17.25 -7.37 -12.38
N LEU A 135 -17.18 -6.51 -11.35
CA LEU A 135 -18.13 -6.51 -10.25
C LEU A 135 -19.44 -5.84 -10.66
N GLU A 136 -20.57 -6.54 -10.50
CA GLU A 136 -21.89 -5.96 -10.72
C GLU A 136 -22.28 -5.03 -9.58
N GLY A 137 -22.28 -3.71 -9.86
CA GLY A 137 -22.80 -2.70 -8.94
C GLY A 137 -24.32 -2.63 -8.98
N GLY A 138 -24.97 -2.58 -7.83
CA GLY A 138 -26.41 -2.34 -7.73
C GLY A 138 -26.89 -2.29 -6.28
N GLN A 139 -26.14 -1.57 -5.45
CA GLN A 139 -26.56 -1.27 -4.10
C GLN A 139 -27.39 0.02 -4.14
N ASP A 140 -28.67 -0.10 -3.79
CA ASP A 140 -29.62 1.04 -3.84
C ASP A 140 -29.84 1.65 -2.45
N LYS A 141 -29.49 0.92 -1.38
CA LYS A 141 -29.59 1.36 0.02
C LYS A 141 -28.34 0.96 0.81
N GLU A 142 -27.99 1.73 1.83
CA GLU A 142 -26.79 1.50 2.64
C GLU A 142 -26.78 0.14 3.35
N ASP A 143 -27.92 -0.30 3.91
CA ASP A 143 -28.02 -1.57 4.66
C ASP A 143 -28.38 -2.80 3.81
N GLN A 144 -28.35 -2.68 2.48
CA GLN A 144 -28.76 -3.77 1.60
C GLN A 144 -27.69 -4.88 1.55
N LYS A 145 -27.93 -5.99 2.23
CA LYS A 145 -27.16 -7.22 2.05
C LYS A 145 -27.56 -7.88 0.73
N ARG A 146 -26.62 -7.99 -0.21
CA ARG A 146 -26.80 -8.73 -1.46
C ARG A 146 -25.65 -9.71 -1.68
N SER A 147 -25.91 -10.75 -2.48
CA SER A 147 -24.82 -11.51 -3.09
C SER A 147 -24.19 -10.63 -4.16
N GLU A 148 -22.90 -10.35 -4.01
CA GLU A 148 -22.12 -9.71 -5.06
C GLU A 148 -21.85 -10.74 -6.15
N ILE A 149 -21.96 -10.30 -7.41
CA ILE A 149 -21.72 -11.14 -8.58
C ILE A 149 -20.53 -10.54 -9.32
N MET A 150 -19.52 -11.37 -9.55
CA MET A 150 -18.36 -11.04 -10.37
C MET A 150 -18.47 -11.76 -11.70
N TYR A 151 -18.68 -11.01 -12.78
CA TYR A 151 -18.78 -11.56 -14.13
C TYR A 151 -17.39 -11.70 -14.72
N ASN A 152 -16.99 -12.93 -15.05
CA ASN A 152 -15.74 -13.16 -15.77
C ASN A 152 -15.82 -12.57 -17.19
N GLU A 153 -14.78 -11.85 -17.60
CA GLU A 153 -14.73 -11.12 -18.87
C GLU A 153 -14.94 -11.99 -20.11
N ILE A 154 -14.52 -13.26 -20.05
CA ILE A 154 -14.63 -14.20 -21.16
C ILE A 154 -15.95 -14.96 -21.09
N ILE A 155 -16.28 -15.53 -19.92
CA ILE A 155 -17.44 -16.42 -19.76
C ILE A 155 -18.76 -15.63 -19.80
N ALA A 156 -18.78 -14.44 -19.20
CA ALA A 156 -19.97 -13.60 -19.05
C ALA A 156 -19.86 -12.29 -19.85
N ALA A 157 -19.28 -12.39 -21.05
CA ALA A 157 -19.04 -11.24 -21.92
C ALA A 157 -20.35 -10.53 -22.34
N ASP A 158 -21.44 -11.27 -22.50
CA ASP A 158 -22.73 -10.72 -22.92
C ASP A 158 -23.42 -9.95 -21.80
N GLU A 159 -23.34 -10.43 -20.56
CA GLU A 159 -23.82 -9.75 -19.36
C GLU A 159 -23.08 -8.43 -19.17
N ILE A 160 -21.74 -8.45 -19.29
CA ILE A 160 -20.92 -7.24 -19.22
C ILE A 160 -21.30 -6.27 -20.35
N ARG A 161 -21.45 -6.74 -21.59
CA ARG A 161 -21.86 -5.90 -22.72
C ARG A 161 -23.22 -5.25 -22.46
N ASN A 162 -24.20 -6.01 -21.97
CA ASN A 162 -25.52 -5.49 -21.63
C ASN A 162 -25.47 -4.49 -20.46
N MET A 163 -24.62 -4.73 -19.48
CA MET A 163 -24.39 -3.82 -18.36
C MET A 163 -23.83 -2.48 -18.84
N LEU A 164 -22.85 -2.51 -19.76
CA LEU A 164 -22.20 -1.33 -20.31
C LEU A 164 -22.97 -0.67 -21.47
N ALA A 165 -23.97 -1.35 -22.03
CA ALA A 165 -24.80 -0.79 -23.10
C ALA A 165 -25.56 0.46 -22.63
N PRO A 166 -25.79 1.44 -23.53
CA PRO A 166 -26.57 2.64 -23.22
C PRO A 166 -27.92 2.29 -22.61
N LYS A 167 -28.23 2.91 -21.48
CA LYS A 167 -29.52 2.72 -20.82
C LYS A 167 -30.56 3.63 -21.47
N ILE A 168 -31.76 3.09 -21.65
CA ILE A 168 -32.90 3.81 -22.21
C ILE A 168 -33.96 3.98 -21.15
N PHE A 169 -34.66 5.12 -21.16
CA PHE A 169 -35.85 5.29 -20.33
C PHE A 169 -36.99 4.42 -20.87
N THR A 170 -37.60 3.64 -19.99
CA THR A 170 -38.77 2.81 -20.29
C THR A 170 -39.99 3.35 -19.55
N ASN A 171 -41.20 3.08 -20.05
CA ASN A 171 -42.46 3.49 -19.42
C ASN A 171 -42.58 5.01 -19.21
N ALA A 172 -42.14 5.81 -20.19
CA ALA A 172 -42.28 7.26 -20.15
C ALA A 172 -43.76 7.67 -20.30
N ARG A 173 -44.25 8.50 -19.37
CA ARG A 173 -45.60 9.05 -19.38
C ARG A 173 -45.57 10.55 -19.19
N ARG A 174 -46.47 11.27 -19.87
CA ARG A 174 -46.67 12.71 -19.65
C ARG A 174 -47.96 12.93 -18.88
N TYR A 175 -47.85 13.73 -17.82
CA TYR A 175 -49.01 14.21 -17.06
C TYR A 175 -49.23 15.69 -17.37
N SER A 176 -50.46 16.05 -17.74
CA SER A 176 -50.86 17.45 -17.92
C SER A 176 -52.09 17.77 -17.07
N ALA A 177 -52.16 18.98 -16.53
CA ALA A 177 -53.31 19.45 -15.79
C ALA A 177 -54.14 20.39 -16.67
N LYS A 178 -55.42 20.08 -16.85
CA LYS A 178 -56.39 20.95 -17.54
C LYS A 178 -57.42 21.43 -16.54
N ALA A 179 -57.71 22.72 -16.57
CA ALA A 179 -58.84 23.28 -15.84
C ALA A 179 -60.13 22.85 -16.56
N GLU A 180 -60.99 22.13 -15.85
CA GLU A 180 -62.36 21.82 -16.26
C GLU A 180 -63.32 22.47 -15.26
N LYS A 181 -64.41 23.02 -15.76
CA LYS A 181 -65.51 23.46 -14.90
C LYS A 181 -66.40 22.28 -14.61
N ASP A 182 -66.68 22.03 -13.34
CA ASP A 182 -67.70 21.07 -12.96
C ASP A 182 -69.11 21.57 -13.32
N LEU A 183 -70.13 20.72 -13.12
CA LEU A 183 -71.53 21.07 -13.36
C LEU A 183 -72.03 22.25 -12.50
N SER A 184 -71.27 22.65 -11.47
CA SER A 184 -71.56 23.80 -10.59
C SER A 184 -70.84 25.09 -11.02
N GLY A 185 -70.00 25.04 -12.05
CA GLY A 185 -69.20 26.17 -12.53
C GLY A 185 -67.91 26.41 -11.74
N THR A 186 -67.52 25.50 -10.84
CA THR A 186 -66.29 25.56 -10.06
C THR A 186 -65.13 25.01 -10.88
N ASP A 187 -64.00 25.73 -10.89
CA ASP A 187 -62.79 25.27 -11.59
C ASP A 187 -62.18 24.08 -10.84
N THR A 188 -62.09 22.95 -11.53
CA THR A 188 -61.46 21.72 -11.07
C THR A 188 -60.26 21.38 -11.93
N LEU A 189 -59.23 20.80 -11.33
CA LEU A 189 -58.02 20.36 -12.04
C LEU A 189 -58.19 18.89 -12.42
N LYS A 190 -58.24 18.61 -13.72
CA LYS A 190 -58.20 17.25 -14.24
C LYS A 190 -56.81 16.92 -14.72
N ILE A 191 -56.30 15.77 -14.28
CA ILE A 191 -55.01 15.24 -14.72
C ILE A 191 -55.27 14.35 -15.95
N CYS A 192 -54.59 14.65 -17.05
CA CYS A 192 -54.55 13.84 -18.25
C CYS A 192 -53.22 13.09 -18.32
N GLU A 193 -53.27 11.81 -18.67
CA GLU A 193 -52.10 10.93 -18.83
C GLU A 193 -51.95 10.56 -20.31
N GLU A 194 -50.73 10.71 -20.83
CA GLU A 194 -50.35 10.34 -22.20
C GLU A 194 -49.23 9.29 -22.15
N ASP A 195 -49.43 8.17 -22.85
CA ASP A 195 -48.42 7.13 -23.08
C ASP A 195 -47.71 7.33 -24.43
N ASN A 196 -46.54 6.68 -24.61
CA ASN A 196 -45.72 6.73 -25.84
C ASN A 196 -45.34 8.16 -26.28
N ILE A 197 -44.93 8.98 -25.33
CA ILE A 197 -44.61 10.39 -25.56
C ILE A 197 -43.19 10.60 -26.08
N GLU A 198 -43.02 11.64 -26.91
CA GLU A 198 -41.71 12.18 -27.26
C GLU A 198 -41.30 13.28 -26.28
N PHE A 199 -40.03 13.28 -25.86
CA PHE A 199 -39.47 14.25 -24.92
C PHE A 199 -39.21 15.62 -25.56
N LYS A 200 -39.92 16.64 -25.07
CA LYS A 200 -39.70 18.04 -25.45
C LYS A 200 -38.66 18.69 -24.54
N GLU A 201 -38.04 19.78 -24.99
CA GLU A 201 -37.01 20.48 -24.21
C GLU A 201 -37.57 21.19 -22.97
N GLU A 202 -38.86 21.55 -23.00
CA GLU A 202 -39.57 22.26 -21.93
C GLU A 202 -40.24 21.32 -20.92
N ASP A 203 -40.16 20.00 -21.14
CA ASP A 203 -40.78 19.02 -20.24
C ASP A 203 -40.04 18.99 -18.89
N ASN A 204 -40.81 19.04 -17.79
CA ASN A 204 -40.30 18.74 -16.46
C ASN A 204 -40.19 17.22 -16.29
N LEU A 205 -39.02 16.74 -15.89
CA LEU A 205 -38.74 15.31 -15.80
C LEU A 205 -38.75 14.84 -14.34
N ILE A 206 -39.53 13.80 -14.05
CA ILE A 206 -39.45 13.03 -12.81
C ILE A 206 -38.94 11.64 -13.19
N ILE A 207 -37.75 11.29 -12.71
CA ILE A 207 -37.11 10.01 -13.04
C ILE A 207 -37.11 9.13 -11.79
N LYS A 208 -37.71 7.96 -11.91
CA LYS A 208 -37.71 6.94 -10.85
C LYS A 208 -36.69 5.86 -11.19
N GLY A 209 -35.65 5.73 -10.37
CA GLY A 209 -34.63 4.70 -10.54
C GLY A 209 -33.33 5.05 -9.82
N ASN A 210 -32.28 4.28 -10.11
CA ASN A 210 -30.94 4.54 -9.61
C ASN A 210 -30.41 5.88 -10.15
N ASN A 211 -29.97 6.76 -9.25
CA ASN A 211 -29.54 8.12 -9.57
C ASN A 211 -28.31 8.16 -10.49
N LEU A 212 -27.35 7.24 -10.32
CA LEU A 212 -26.14 7.17 -11.13
C LEU A 212 -26.48 6.82 -12.58
N ILE A 213 -27.37 5.83 -12.78
CA ILE A 213 -27.84 5.44 -14.10
C ILE A 213 -28.65 6.56 -14.76
N ALA A 214 -29.50 7.24 -13.98
CA ALA A 214 -30.27 8.38 -14.47
C ALA A 214 -29.36 9.52 -14.95
N LEU A 215 -28.36 9.90 -14.16
CA LEU A 215 -27.41 10.95 -14.51
C LEU A 215 -26.57 10.58 -15.74
N ALA A 216 -26.07 9.34 -15.82
CA ALA A 216 -25.34 8.85 -16.99
C ALA A 216 -26.21 8.91 -18.27
N SER A 217 -27.51 8.61 -18.14
CA SER A 217 -28.46 8.67 -19.26
C SER A 217 -28.78 10.10 -19.69
N LEU A 218 -28.87 11.04 -18.74
CA LEU A 218 -29.14 12.46 -19.01
C LEU A 218 -27.92 13.20 -19.60
N LEU A 219 -26.70 12.74 -19.30
CA LEU A 219 -25.45 13.40 -19.68
C LEU A 219 -25.44 13.81 -21.16
N LYS A 220 -25.73 12.86 -22.06
CA LYS A 220 -25.70 13.09 -23.52
C LYS A 220 -26.57 14.27 -24.00
N ARG A 221 -27.68 14.58 -23.31
CA ARG A 221 -28.63 15.63 -23.73
C ARG A 221 -28.50 16.94 -22.94
N TYR A 222 -28.09 16.85 -21.68
CA TYR A 222 -28.14 17.96 -20.72
C TYR A 222 -26.78 18.41 -20.19
N GLU A 223 -25.67 17.83 -20.65
CA GLU A 223 -24.32 18.31 -20.35
C GLU A 223 -24.19 19.82 -20.64
N GLY A 224 -23.68 20.56 -19.65
CA GLY A 224 -23.51 22.02 -19.74
C GLY A 224 -24.81 22.85 -19.69
N LYS A 225 -25.99 22.24 -19.62
CA LYS A 225 -27.29 22.95 -19.62
C LYS A 225 -27.90 23.14 -18.23
N VAL A 226 -27.42 22.42 -17.22
CA VAL A 226 -27.94 22.46 -15.85
C VAL A 226 -27.45 23.71 -15.13
N LYS A 227 -28.38 24.58 -14.71
CA LYS A 227 -28.06 25.85 -14.04
C LYS A 227 -27.84 25.72 -12.53
N CYS A 228 -28.56 24.80 -11.90
CA CYS A 228 -28.52 24.61 -10.45
C CYS A 228 -28.86 23.15 -10.14
N ILE A 229 -28.21 22.59 -9.11
CA ILE A 229 -28.44 21.25 -8.60
C ILE A 229 -28.68 21.38 -7.10
N TYR A 230 -29.79 20.81 -6.62
CA TYR A 230 -30.08 20.68 -5.20
C TYR A 230 -30.16 19.19 -4.85
N ILE A 231 -29.32 18.77 -3.92
CA ILE A 231 -29.27 17.39 -3.43
C ILE A 231 -29.21 17.43 -1.91
N GLU A 232 -30.21 16.85 -1.27
CA GLU A 232 -30.14 16.53 0.15
C GLU A 232 -29.50 15.14 0.29
N MET A 233 -28.26 15.10 0.79
CA MET A 233 -27.57 13.84 1.04
C MET A 233 -27.80 13.39 2.48
N ILE A 234 -28.14 12.13 2.67
CA ILE A 234 -28.06 11.50 3.98
C ILE A 234 -26.58 11.19 4.21
N ILE A 235 -25.96 11.83 5.19
CA ILE A 235 -24.60 11.53 5.61
C ILE A 235 -24.70 10.49 6.72
N PRO A 236 -24.33 9.21 6.49
CA PRO A 236 -24.17 8.28 7.59
C PRO A 236 -23.07 8.81 8.50
N LYS A 237 -23.28 8.76 9.83
CA LYS A 237 -22.23 9.00 10.82
C LYS A 237 -21.17 7.90 10.66
N LEU A 238 -20.23 8.10 9.75
CA LEU A 238 -19.05 7.25 9.62
C LEU A 238 -18.24 7.40 10.90
N ILE A 239 -17.83 6.25 11.45
CA ILE A 239 -16.95 6.11 12.59
C ILE A 239 -15.78 7.08 12.42
N GLN A 240 -15.67 8.06 13.33
CA GLN A 240 -14.42 8.81 13.50
C GLN A 240 -13.35 7.79 13.86
N PHE A 241 -12.38 7.57 12.97
CA PHE A 241 -11.07 7.13 13.44
C PHE A 241 -10.62 8.23 14.39
N ASN A 242 -10.61 7.93 15.70
CA ASN A 242 -10.06 8.83 16.70
C ASN A 242 -8.70 9.30 16.18
N ASP A 243 -8.56 10.61 16.00
CA ASP A 243 -7.28 11.25 15.80
C ASP A 243 -6.30 10.64 16.80
N CYS A 244 -5.27 9.99 16.28
CA CYS A 244 -4.12 9.61 17.07
C CYS A 244 -3.54 10.92 17.58
N LYS A 245 -3.96 11.34 18.78
CA LYS A 245 -3.29 12.41 19.51
C LYS A 245 -1.82 12.02 19.51
N ARG A 246 -1.03 12.81 18.78
CA ARG A 246 0.42 12.85 18.86
C ARG A 246 0.79 12.71 20.33
N ALA A 247 1.46 11.61 20.67
CA ALA A 247 2.28 11.57 21.86
C ALA A 247 3.41 12.58 21.62
N VAL A 248 3.20 13.80 22.08
CA VAL A 248 4.23 14.84 22.16
C VAL A 248 4.75 14.80 23.59
N ALA A 249 6.08 14.63 23.67
CA ALA A 249 6.99 14.74 24.81
C ALA A 249 6.94 13.63 25.87
#